data_AF-A0A4Q2DQ85-F1
#
_entry.id   AF-A0A4Q2DQ85-F1
#
_cell.length_a   1.000
_cell.length_b   1.000
_cell.length_c   1.000
_cell.angle_alpha   90.00
_cell.angle_beta   90.00
_cell.angle_gamma   90.00
#
_symmetry.space_group_name_H-M   'P 1'
#
loop_
_entity.id
_entity.type
_entity.pdbx_description
1 polymer ?
#
loop_
_entity_poly.entity_id
_entity_poly.type
_entity_poly.pdbx_seq_one_letter_code
_entity_poly.pdbx_strand_id
1 'polypeptide(L)'
;MFAEQSDAFPKPEDVMNTESVELSDEDSTTLRLLFIFMHSKELMNLAQAAQKYLLLNLVAFCRLAIEARVKDVPIDAFIYATKNELSALADIAAPYMVAESLKPSHTGQISGIGSPLVGRRFPKLSCWPGITSATIIFV
;
A
#
# COMPACT_ATOMS: atom_id res chain seq x y z
N MET A 1 -24.80 -4.59 -22.37
CA MET A 1 -25.74 -4.13 -21.34
C MET A 1 -25.08 -4.40 -19.99
N PHE A 2 -24.30 -3.45 -19.47
CA PHE A 2 -23.56 -3.58 -18.20
C PHE A 2 -23.43 -2.20 -17.54
N ALA A 3 -24.44 -1.79 -16.80
CA ALA A 3 -24.36 -0.60 -15.95
C ALA A 3 -25.48 -0.63 -14.91
N GLU A 4 -25.31 -1.38 -13.82
CA GLU A 4 -26.15 -1.26 -12.62
C GLU A 4 -25.54 -2.00 -11.41
N GLN A 5 -24.40 -1.52 -10.91
CA GLN A 5 -23.79 -2.03 -9.67
C GLN A 5 -23.29 -0.91 -8.75
N SER A 6 -23.95 0.26 -8.77
CA SER A 6 -23.65 1.35 -7.81
C SER A 6 -24.53 1.35 -6.57
N ASP A 7 -25.64 0.59 -6.55
CA ASP A 7 -26.59 0.57 -5.44
C ASP A 7 -26.25 -0.43 -4.32
N ALA A 8 -25.15 -1.20 -4.46
CA ALA A 8 -24.72 -2.16 -3.45
C ALA A 8 -23.88 -1.52 -2.32
N PHE A 9 -23.61 -0.22 -2.38
CA PHE A 9 -22.91 0.47 -1.29
C PHE A 9 -23.94 1.01 -0.28
N PRO A 10 -23.85 0.63 1.01
CA PRO A 10 -24.77 1.11 2.02
C PRO A 10 -24.68 2.64 2.12
N LYS A 11 -25.83 3.27 2.40
CA LYS A 11 -25.90 4.72 2.59
C LYS A 11 -25.07 5.10 3.82
N PRO A 12 -24.44 6.29 3.83
CA PRO A 12 -23.58 6.70 4.95
C PRO A 12 -24.32 6.74 6.29
N GLU A 13 -25.65 6.89 6.30
CA GLU A 13 -26.48 6.77 7.51
C GLU A 13 -26.66 5.33 8.04
N ASP A 14 -26.45 4.28 7.22
CA ASP A 14 -26.64 2.86 7.62
C ASP A 14 -25.43 2.23 8.31
N VAL A 15 -24.24 2.86 8.28
CA VAL A 15 -22.99 2.26 8.77
C VAL A 15 -22.57 2.85 10.12
N MET A 16 -23.53 3.10 11.00
CA MET A 16 -23.30 3.61 12.36
C MET A 16 -23.51 2.54 13.43
N ASN A 17 -23.28 1.26 13.11
CA ASN A 17 -23.13 0.25 14.15
C ASN A 17 -21.79 0.47 14.85
N THR A 18 -21.84 1.04 16.05
CA THR A 18 -20.73 1.15 17.00
C THR A 18 -20.39 -0.19 17.67
N GLU A 19 -20.98 -1.29 17.18
CA GLU A 19 -20.69 -2.62 17.68
C GLU A 19 -19.25 -3.00 17.34
N SER A 20 -18.47 -3.32 18.37
CA SER A 20 -17.15 -3.89 18.19
C SER A 20 -17.29 -5.21 17.44
N VAL A 21 -16.72 -5.28 16.23
CA VAL A 21 -16.65 -6.53 15.46
C VAL A 21 -15.69 -7.47 16.19
N GLU A 22 -16.24 -8.51 16.82
CA GLU A 22 -15.46 -9.58 17.41
C GLU A 22 -14.89 -10.46 16.30
N LEU A 23 -13.58 -10.32 16.04
CA LEU A 23 -12.83 -11.17 15.12
C LEU A 23 -12.39 -12.44 15.87
N SER A 24 -13.36 -13.30 16.21
CA SER A 24 -13.13 -14.48 17.06
C SER A 24 -12.43 -15.64 16.34
N ASP A 25 -12.48 -15.66 15.01
CA ASP A 25 -12.04 -16.81 14.22
C ASP A 25 -10.58 -16.70 13.74
N GLU A 26 -9.98 -15.51 13.80
CA GLU A 26 -8.62 -15.28 13.29
C GLU A 26 -7.60 -15.12 14.43
N ASP A 27 -6.45 -15.81 14.28
CA ASP A 27 -5.35 -15.65 15.21
C ASP A 27 -4.83 -14.20 15.20
N SER A 28 -4.53 -13.68 16.38
CA SER A 28 -3.99 -12.33 16.59
C SER A 28 -2.73 -12.05 15.78
N THR A 29 -1.91 -13.08 15.50
CA THR A 29 -0.72 -13.00 14.67
C THR A 29 -1.06 -12.69 13.22
N THR A 30 -2.11 -13.33 12.69
CA THR A 30 -2.58 -13.15 11.31
C THR A 30 -3.14 -11.75 11.12
N LEU A 31 -3.99 -11.30 12.05
CA LEU A 31 -4.52 -9.93 12.05
C LEU A 31 -3.40 -8.89 12.12
N ARG A 32 -2.37 -9.13 12.94
CA ARG A 32 -1.20 -8.25 13.02
C ARG A 32 -0.46 -8.17 11.68
N LEU A 33 -0.24 -9.29 11.00
CA LEU A 33 0.37 -9.30 9.67
C LEU A 33 -0.49 -8.56 8.64
N LEU A 34 -1.82 -8.69 8.72
CA LEU A 34 -2.77 -7.96 7.88
C LEU A 34 -2.66 -6.44 8.11
N PHE A 35 -2.63 -6.00 9.37
CA PHE A 35 -2.47 -4.59 9.71
C PHE A 35 -1.11 -4.03 9.29
N ILE A 36 -0.03 -4.80 9.46
CA ILE A 36 1.30 -4.44 8.95
C ILE A 36 1.26 -4.24 7.44
N PHE A 37 0.52 -5.08 6.71
CA PHE A 37 0.38 -4.95 5.26
C PHE A 37 -0.40 -3.67 4.87
N MET A 38 -1.39 -3.27 5.66
CA MET A 38 -2.12 -2.02 5.44
C MET A 38 -1.27 -0.77 5.71
N HIS A 39 -0.36 -0.82 6.68
CA HIS A 39 0.49 0.31 7.08
C HIS A 39 1.83 0.38 6.33
N SER A 40 1.99 1.39 5.47
CA SER A 40 3.17 1.55 4.58
C SER A 40 4.51 1.64 5.31
N LYS A 41 4.55 2.28 6.49
CA LYS A 41 5.77 2.41 7.28
C LYS A 41 6.24 1.07 7.84
N GLU A 42 5.29 0.20 8.19
CA GLU A 42 5.60 -1.11 8.75
C GLU A 42 6.05 -2.08 7.66
N LEU A 43 5.57 -1.91 6.42
CA LEU A 43 6.03 -2.70 5.26
C LEU A 43 7.56 -2.58 5.01
N MET A 44 8.15 -1.40 5.13
CA MET A 44 9.59 -1.22 4.90
C MET A 44 10.43 -1.85 6.01
N ASN A 45 9.99 -1.70 7.26
CA ASN A 45 10.62 -2.35 8.41
C ASN A 45 10.48 -3.88 8.32
N LEU A 46 9.31 -4.36 7.91
CA LEU A 46 9.05 -5.78 7.67
C LEU A 46 9.94 -6.32 6.56
N ALA A 47 10.10 -5.59 5.45
CA ALA A 47 10.96 -5.99 4.35
C ALA A 47 12.43 -6.10 4.80
N GLN A 48 12.92 -5.14 5.59
CA GLN A 48 14.26 -5.19 6.16
C GLN A 48 14.45 -6.36 7.13
N ALA A 49 13.46 -6.62 7.99
CA ALA A 49 13.48 -7.77 8.88
C ALA A 49 13.47 -9.08 8.09
N ALA A 50 12.57 -9.22 7.11
CA ALA A 50 12.47 -10.38 6.24
C ALA A 50 13.78 -10.67 5.51
N GLN A 51 14.46 -9.63 5.02
CA GLN A 51 15.77 -9.76 4.38
C GLN A 51 16.85 -10.23 5.36
N LYS A 52 16.86 -9.70 6.59
CA LYS A 52 17.77 -10.14 7.66
C LYS A 52 17.60 -11.63 8.01
N TYR A 53 16.35 -12.12 8.00
CA TYR A 53 16.02 -13.52 8.27
C TYR A 53 15.94 -14.41 7.01
N LEU A 54 16.35 -13.89 5.85
CA LEU A 54 16.36 -14.61 4.56
C LEU A 54 14.98 -15.19 4.16
N LEU A 55 13.90 -14.54 4.56
CA LEU A 55 12.53 -14.91 4.19
C LEU A 55 12.20 -14.37 2.78
N LEU A 56 12.81 -14.96 1.76
CA LEU A 56 12.82 -14.45 0.38
C LEU A 56 11.42 -14.17 -0.19
N ASN A 57 10.45 -15.05 0.08
CA ASN A 57 9.06 -14.86 -0.36
C ASN A 57 8.48 -13.56 0.21
N LEU A 58 8.69 -13.31 1.50
CA LEU A 58 8.16 -12.13 2.17
C LEU A 58 8.85 -10.85 1.67
N VAL A 59 10.15 -10.90 1.39
CA VAL A 59 10.88 -9.79 0.76
C VAL A 59 10.28 -9.45 -0.61
N ALA A 60 10.03 -10.46 -1.45
CA ALA A 60 9.42 -10.26 -2.77
C ALA A 60 8.02 -9.64 -2.66
N PHE A 61 7.20 -10.13 -1.73
CA PHE A 61 5.87 -9.54 -1.48
C PHE A 61 5.95 -8.09 -0.99
N CYS A 62 6.82 -7.79 -0.02
CA CYS A 62 6.96 -6.42 0.48
C CYS A 62 7.46 -5.47 -0.62
N ARG A 63 8.37 -5.94 -1.47
CA ARG A 63 8.85 -5.15 -2.61
C ARG A 63 7.72 -4.82 -3.59
N LEU A 64 6.92 -5.81 -3.98
CA LEU A 64 5.76 -5.60 -4.85
C LEU A 64 4.76 -4.62 -4.22
N ALA A 65 4.51 -4.75 -2.91
CA ALA A 65 3.61 -3.84 -2.19
C ALA A 65 4.16 -2.40 -2.15
N ILE A 66 5.47 -2.21 -1.98
CA ILE A 66 6.12 -0.90 -2.02
C ILE A 66 6.05 -0.32 -3.44
N GLU A 67 6.34 -1.12 -4.47
CA GLU A 67 6.23 -0.72 -5.88
C GLU A 67 4.81 -0.24 -6.22
N ALA A 68 3.78 -0.96 -5.78
CA ALA A 68 2.39 -0.57 -5.99
C ALA A 68 2.01 0.76 -5.31
N ARG A 69 2.69 1.10 -4.20
CA ARG A 69 2.42 2.28 -3.36
C ARG A 69 3.44 3.40 -3.52
N VAL A 70 4.33 3.30 -4.50
CA VAL A 70 5.43 4.26 -4.71
C VAL A 70 4.91 5.70 -4.88
N LYS A 71 3.69 5.87 -5.40
CA LYS A 71 3.04 7.19 -5.58
C LYS A 71 2.56 7.81 -4.28
N ASP A 72 2.22 6.98 -3.28
CA ASP A 72 1.66 7.44 -2.01
C ASP A 72 2.76 7.87 -1.03
N VAL A 73 3.92 7.21 -1.10
CA VAL A 73 5.05 7.41 -0.18
C VAL A 73 6.39 7.41 -0.94
N PRO A 74 6.61 8.33 -1.90
CA PRO A 74 7.74 8.25 -2.82
C PRO A 74 9.09 8.47 -2.12
N ILE A 75 9.14 9.35 -1.11
CA ILE A 75 10.37 9.63 -0.34
C ILE A 75 10.82 8.38 0.43
N ASP A 76 9.90 7.77 1.19
CA ASP A 76 10.20 6.58 1.97
C ASP A 76 10.58 5.41 1.05
N ALA A 77 9.88 5.25 -0.07
CA ALA A 77 10.18 4.20 -1.05
C ALA A 77 11.56 4.36 -1.69
N PHE A 78 11.98 5.60 -1.99
CA PHE A 78 13.31 5.89 -2.51
C PHE A 78 14.41 5.65 -1.48
N ILE A 79 14.22 6.05 -0.22
CA ILE A 79 15.15 5.77 0.87
C ILE A 79 15.30 4.25 1.05
N TYR A 80 14.19 3.51 1.01
CA TYR A 80 14.22 2.06 1.07
C TYR A 80 14.96 1.45 -0.13
N ALA A 81 14.72 1.95 -1.34
CA ALA A 81 15.36 1.46 -2.56
C ALA A 81 16.88 1.67 -2.55
N THR A 82 17.33 2.86 -2.18
CA THR A 82 18.77 3.20 -2.09
C THR A 82 19.49 2.39 -1.02
N LYS A 83 18.87 2.15 0.14
CA LYS A 83 19.44 1.31 1.20
C LYS A 83 19.63 -0.15 0.81
N ASN A 84 18.79 -0.67 -0.08
CA ASN A 84 18.79 -2.08 -0.50
C ASN A 84 19.31 -2.27 -1.92
N GLU A 85 19.96 -1.25 -2.50
CA GLU A 85 20.55 -1.28 -3.85
C GLU A 85 19.52 -1.64 -4.96
N LEU A 86 18.25 -1.28 -4.76
CA LEU A 86 17.16 -1.53 -5.71
C LEU A 86 17.06 -0.39 -6.73
N SER A 87 18.01 -0.30 -7.65
CA SER A 87 18.10 0.79 -8.66
C SER A 87 16.80 0.99 -9.44
N ALA A 88 16.17 -0.09 -9.92
CA ALA A 88 14.90 -0.02 -10.66
C ALA A 88 13.77 0.62 -9.83
N LEU A 89 13.71 0.37 -8.53
CA LEU A 89 12.70 0.98 -7.66
C LEU A 89 13.02 2.45 -7.39
N ALA A 90 14.31 2.79 -7.24
CA ALA A 90 14.75 4.18 -7.09
C ALA A 90 14.40 5.01 -8.32
N ASP A 91 14.61 4.47 -9.53
CA ASP A 91 14.26 5.12 -10.79
C ASP A 91 12.75 5.36 -10.93
N ILE A 92 11.93 4.42 -10.45
CA ILE A 92 10.47 4.57 -10.43
C ILE A 92 10.06 5.63 -9.39
N ALA A 93 10.69 5.68 -8.23
CA ALA A 93 10.33 6.60 -7.14
C ALA A 93 10.80 8.04 -7.37
N ALA A 94 11.96 8.23 -8.01
CA ALA A 94 12.58 9.53 -8.26
C ALA A 94 11.63 10.60 -8.87
N PRO A 95 10.87 10.34 -9.96
CA PRO A 95 9.97 11.35 -10.52
C PRO A 95 8.87 11.79 -9.56
N TYR A 96 8.39 10.89 -8.70
CA TYR A 96 7.34 11.20 -7.73
C TYR A 96 7.86 12.06 -6.58
N MET A 97 9.12 11.90 -6.17
CA MET A 97 9.74 12.76 -5.15
C MET A 97 9.84 14.21 -5.62
N VAL A 98 10.27 14.43 -6.86
CA VAL A 98 10.36 15.78 -7.44
C VAL A 98 8.97 16.41 -7.54
N ALA A 99 7.97 15.63 -7.97
CA ALA A 99 6.59 16.09 -8.06
C ALA A 99 5.99 16.46 -6.69
N GLU A 100 6.33 15.73 -5.63
CA GLU A 100 5.87 16.05 -4.27
C GLU A 100 6.50 17.34 -3.73
N SER A 101 7.81 17.55 -3.97
CA SER A 101 8.51 18.78 -3.57
C SER A 101 8.01 20.03 -4.30
N LEU A 102 7.44 19.88 -5.49
CA LEU A 102 6.91 20.99 -6.29
C LEU A 102 5.47 21.36 -5.94
N LYS A 103 4.76 20.56 -5.15
CA LYS A 103 3.47 20.99 -4.62
C LYS A 103 3.72 22.20 -3.73
N PRO A 104 3.15 23.39 -4.04
CA PRO A 104 3.30 24.53 -3.18
C PRO A 104 2.71 24.13 -1.82
N SER A 105 3.59 23.94 -0.85
CA SER A 105 3.19 23.82 0.54
C SER A 105 2.42 25.10 0.84
N HIS A 106 1.10 25.04 0.88
CA HIS A 106 0.28 26.10 1.43
C HIS A 106 0.61 26.19 2.92
N THR A 107 1.71 26.87 3.19
CA THR A 107 2.19 27.24 4.51
C THR A 107 1.18 28.22 5.07
N GLY A 108 0.28 27.72 5.91
CA GLY A 108 -0.62 28.52 6.74
C GLY A 108 -2.10 28.39 6.42
N GLN A 109 -2.76 27.38 6.99
CA GLN A 109 -4.06 27.60 7.62
C GLN A 109 -4.20 26.69 8.83
N ILE A 110 -4.14 27.33 9.99
CA ILE A 110 -4.37 26.76 11.32
C ILE A 110 -5.89 26.66 11.49
N SER A 111 -6.34 25.58 12.12
CA SER A 111 -7.66 25.39 12.73
C SER A 111 -8.84 25.08 11.81
N GLY A 112 -9.51 23.95 12.08
CA GLY A 112 -10.90 23.76 11.71
C GLY A 112 -11.26 22.35 11.23
N ILE A 113 -11.53 21.46 12.20
CA ILE A 113 -12.64 20.49 12.20
C ILE A 113 -13.02 19.85 10.85
N GLY A 114 -12.70 18.57 10.72
CA GLY A 114 -13.46 17.60 9.92
C GLY A 114 -13.36 17.77 8.41
N SER A 115 -12.61 16.88 7.75
CA SER A 115 -12.78 16.64 6.32
C SER A 115 -12.94 15.16 6.05
N PRO A 116 -13.88 14.78 5.16
CA PRO A 116 -14.32 13.41 4.98
C PRO A 116 -13.32 12.61 4.15
N LEU A 117 -13.22 11.32 4.44
CA LEU A 117 -12.43 10.35 3.69
C LEU A 117 -12.97 10.26 2.26
N VAL A 118 -12.39 11.04 1.35
CA VAL A 118 -12.63 10.93 -0.09
C VAL A 118 -12.13 9.56 -0.55
N GLY A 119 -13.07 8.78 -1.11
CA GLY A 119 -12.88 7.41 -1.54
C GLY A 119 -11.62 7.21 -2.37
N ARG A 120 -10.70 6.41 -1.84
CA ARG A 120 -9.49 5.97 -2.54
C ARG A 120 -9.90 4.93 -3.57
N ARG A 121 -9.88 5.33 -4.83
CA ARG A 121 -10.02 4.42 -5.96
C ARG A 121 -8.70 3.67 -6.11
N PHE A 122 -8.67 2.40 -5.70
CA PHE A 122 -7.58 1.50 -6.09
C PHE A 122 -7.49 1.52 -7.62
N PRO A 123 -6.33 1.79 -8.23
CA PRO A 123 -6.19 1.60 -9.66
C PRO A 123 -6.45 0.12 -9.94
N LYS A 124 -7.43 -0.14 -10.83
CA LYS A 124 -7.64 -1.48 -11.39
C LYS A 124 -6.28 -1.96 -11.89
N LEU A 125 -5.87 -3.13 -11.39
CA LEU A 125 -4.75 -3.92 -11.90
C LEU A 125 -5.10 -4.38 -13.33
N SER A 126 -5.14 -3.46 -14.29
CA SER A 126 -5.24 -3.76 -15.70
C SER A 126 -3.85 -3.64 -16.30
N CYS A 127 -3.36 -4.78 -16.78
CA CYS A 127 -2.25 -4.93 -17.71
C CYS A 127 -0.84 -4.75 -17.12
N TRP A 128 -0.32 -5.83 -16.54
CA TRP A 128 1.09 -6.18 -16.75
C TRP A 128 1.16 -7.00 -18.05
N PRO A 129 1.59 -6.45 -19.19
CA PRO A 129 2.00 -7.27 -20.32
C PRO A 129 3.44 -7.72 -20.04
N GLY A 130 3.64 -9.02 -19.76
CA GLY A 130 4.99 -9.60 -19.87
C GLY A 130 5.52 -10.45 -18.72
N ILE A 131 4.68 -11.15 -17.95
CA ILE A 131 5.17 -12.32 -17.21
C ILE A 131 4.85 -13.55 -18.06
N THR A 132 5.75 -13.87 -18.98
CA THR A 132 5.81 -15.20 -19.58
C THR A 132 6.13 -16.20 -18.46
N SER A 133 5.15 -17.06 -18.18
CA SER A 133 5.21 -18.29 -17.40
C SER A 133 6.63 -18.72 -16.99
N ALA A 134 7.03 -18.37 -15.76
CA ALA A 134 8.15 -19.01 -15.09
C ALA A 134 7.59 -20.15 -14.24
N THR A 135 7.77 -21.38 -14.71
CA THR A 135 7.50 -22.60 -13.95
C THR A 135 8.34 -22.58 -12.67
N ILE A 136 7.70 -22.34 -11.53
CA ILE A 136 8.30 -22.53 -10.21
C ILE A 136 8.36 -24.04 -9.97
N ILE A 137 9.54 -24.63 -10.13
CA ILE A 137 9.83 -25.98 -9.66
C ILE A 137 10.18 -25.87 -8.17
N PHE A 138 9.30 -26.39 -7.31
CA PHE A 138 9.67 -26.69 -5.93
C PHE A 138 10.58 -27.92 -5.96
N VAL A 139 11.83 -27.74 -5.53
CA VAL A 139 12.75 -28.83 -5.16
C VAL A 139 12.71 -28.98 -3.65
#